data_AF-A0A2U3KU97-F1
#
_entry.id   AF-A0A2U3KU97-F1
#
_cell.length_a   1.000
_cell.length_b   1.000
_cell.length_c   1.000
_cell.angle_alpha   90.00
_cell.angle_beta   90.00
_cell.angle_gamma   90.00
#
_symmetry.space_group_name_H-M   'P 1'
#
loop_
_entity.id
_entity.type
_entity.pdbx_description
1 polymer ?
#
loop_
_entity_poly.entity_id
_entity_poly.type
_entity_poly.pdbx_seq_one_letter_code
_entity_poly.pdbx_strand_id
1 'polypeptide(L)'
;MAAKAYYYSLLDAAEKGIIAYHWHPHGNVAFPHLHIGSGARVGRVDLRNAHIPTGRIAMENLLRMVITEFGVAPRRGDWPDVLAQSQKLTSSSAVDRAPSSQSALPTFPVSP
;
A
#
# COMPACT_ATOMS: atom_id res chain seq x y z
N MET A 1 -5.55 -7.62 -16.51
CA MET A 1 -5.94 -8.45 -15.34
C MET A 1 -5.88 -7.53 -14.13
N ALA A 2 -7.01 -7.19 -13.52
CA ALA A 2 -7.01 -6.46 -12.26
C ALA A 2 -6.51 -7.38 -11.14
N ALA A 3 -5.57 -6.91 -10.31
CA ALA A 3 -5.22 -7.63 -9.09
C ALA A 3 -6.50 -7.87 -8.27
N LYS A 4 -6.66 -9.09 -7.75
CA LYS A 4 -7.83 -9.47 -6.92
C LYS A 4 -7.53 -9.42 -5.42
N ALA A 5 -6.25 -9.46 -5.07
CA ALA A 5 -5.68 -9.32 -3.76
C ALA A 5 -4.17 -9.06 -3.92
N TYR A 6 -3.52 -8.50 -2.91
CA TYR A 6 -2.06 -8.45 -2.85
C TYR A 6 -1.56 -8.43 -1.41
N TYR A 7 -0.30 -8.83 -1.26
CA TYR A 7 0.48 -8.73 -0.04
C TYR A 7 1.89 -8.30 -0.45
N TYR A 8 2.22 -7.04 -0.20
CA TYR A 8 3.55 -6.50 -0.48
C TYR A 8 4.21 -6.15 0.84
N SER A 9 5.47 -6.52 1.02
CA SER A 9 6.22 -6.25 2.25
C SER A 9 7.62 -5.78 1.93
N LEU A 10 8.03 -4.71 2.60
CA LEU A 10 9.41 -4.28 2.68
C LEU A 10 9.95 -4.72 4.04
N LEU A 11 11.03 -5.49 4.03
CA LEU A 11 11.67 -6.02 5.24
C LEU A 11 13.04 -5.36 5.44
N ASP A 12 13.51 -5.30 6.69
CA ASP A 12 14.89 -4.95 6.99
C ASP A 12 15.85 -6.14 6.77
N ALA A 13 17.15 -5.92 6.98
CA ALA A 13 18.18 -6.96 6.81
C ALA A 13 18.05 -8.14 7.79
N ALA A 14 17.25 -8.01 8.84
CA ALA A 14 16.92 -9.07 9.79
C ALA A 14 15.52 -9.65 9.54
N GLU A 15 14.97 -9.45 8.33
CA GLU A 15 13.66 -9.90 7.88
C GLU A 15 12.47 -9.33 8.69
N LYS A 16 12.68 -8.25 9.43
CA LYS A 16 11.59 -7.59 10.15
C LYS A 16 10.86 -6.64 9.22
N GLY A 17 9.52 -6.76 9.16
CA GLY A 17 8.69 -5.87 8.35
C GLY A 17 8.85 -4.40 8.74
N ILE A 18 9.15 -3.56 7.76
CA ILE A 18 9.18 -2.10 7.85
C ILE A 18 7.78 -1.57 7.53
N ILE A 19 7.30 -1.84 6.32
CA ILE A 19 5.95 -1.50 5.85
C ILE A 19 5.38 -2.67 5.05
N ALA A 20 4.07 -2.88 5.14
CA ALA A 20 3.38 -3.87 4.34
C ALA A 20 2.04 -3.34 3.84
N TYR A 21 1.78 -3.50 2.54
CA TYR A 21 0.51 -3.14 1.91
C TYR A 21 -0.28 -4.41 1.64
N HIS A 22 -1.49 -4.48 2.17
CA HIS A 22 -2.37 -5.62 2.00
C HIS A 22 -3.66 -5.18 1.34
N TRP A 23 -4.20 -6.08 0.52
CA TRP A 23 -5.60 -6.04 0.14
C TRP A 23 -6.10 -7.46 -0.05
N HIS A 24 -7.07 -7.84 0.78
CA HIS A 24 -7.72 -9.16 0.73
C HIS A 24 -9.23 -8.96 0.92
N PRO A 25 -10.01 -8.82 -0.18
CA PRO A 25 -11.41 -8.37 -0.12
C PRO A 25 -12.37 -9.34 0.60
N HIS A 26 -11.95 -10.58 0.85
CA HIS A 26 -12.73 -11.59 1.58
C HIS A 26 -12.18 -11.86 3.00
N GLY A 27 -11.29 -11.00 3.51
CA GLY A 27 -10.75 -11.10 4.87
C GLY A 27 -11.47 -10.18 5.86
N ASN A 28 -11.06 -10.27 7.14
CA ASN A 28 -11.63 -9.46 8.23
C ASN A 28 -11.47 -7.95 8.01
N VAL A 29 -10.42 -7.53 7.30
CA VAL A 29 -10.21 -6.15 6.85
C VAL A 29 -10.30 -6.13 5.33
N ALA A 30 -11.47 -5.73 4.82
CA ALA A 30 -11.78 -5.84 3.39
C ALA A 30 -11.27 -4.66 2.53
N PHE A 31 -10.86 -3.55 3.16
CA PHE A 31 -10.30 -2.40 2.46
C PHE A 31 -8.77 -2.53 2.31
N PRO A 32 -8.15 -1.97 1.23
CA PRO A 32 -6.71 -1.88 1.11
C PRO A 32 -6.10 -1.11 2.29
N HIS A 33 -5.04 -1.64 2.90
CA HIS A 33 -4.45 -1.03 4.09
C HIS A 33 -2.95 -1.23 4.19
N LEU A 34 -2.33 -0.35 4.98
CA LEU A 34 -0.92 -0.36 5.33
C LEU A 34 -0.74 -0.81 6.79
N HIS A 35 0.25 -1.67 7.00
CA HIS A 35 0.84 -1.93 8.31
C HIS A 35 2.22 -1.29 8.40
N ILE A 36 2.54 -0.74 9.57
CA ILE A 36 3.87 -0.29 9.94
C ILE A 36 4.44 -1.31 10.93
N GLY A 37 5.45 -2.06 10.48
CA GLY A 37 6.03 -3.14 11.26
C GLY A 37 7.15 -2.67 12.19
N SER A 38 7.62 -3.59 13.05
CA SER A 38 8.68 -3.29 14.02
C SER A 38 10.02 -2.89 13.40
N GLY A 39 10.27 -3.28 12.14
CA GLY A 39 11.46 -2.88 11.38
C GLY A 39 11.52 -1.38 11.11
N ALA A 40 10.37 -0.67 11.13
CA ALA A 40 10.31 0.78 10.93
C ALA A 40 10.81 1.60 12.13
N ARG A 41 10.90 0.98 13.32
CA ARG A 41 11.46 1.61 14.55
C ARG A 41 10.84 2.97 14.93
N VAL A 42 9.55 3.17 14.63
CA VAL A 42 8.83 4.44 14.84
C VAL A 42 8.38 4.71 16.30
N GLY A 43 8.79 3.88 17.27
CA GLY A 43 8.51 4.11 18.70
C GLY A 43 7.05 4.00 19.14
N ARG A 44 6.14 3.52 18.27
CA ARG A 44 4.70 3.40 18.52
C ARG A 44 4.22 1.97 18.28
N VAL A 45 4.10 1.20 19.36
CA VAL A 45 3.76 -0.24 19.32
C VAL A 45 2.36 -0.49 18.77
N ASP A 46 1.43 0.41 19.03
CA ASP A 46 0.05 0.35 18.54
C ASP A 46 -0.04 0.33 17.00
N LEU A 47 0.89 1.01 16.31
CA LEU A 47 0.92 1.05 14.85
C LEU A 47 1.14 -0.33 14.20
N ARG A 48 1.74 -1.29 14.93
CA ARG A 48 1.94 -2.66 14.43
C ARG A 48 0.62 -3.36 14.10
N ASN A 49 -0.42 -3.07 14.87
CA ASN A 49 -1.73 -3.72 14.74
C ASN A 49 -2.74 -2.83 14.00
N ALA A 50 -2.37 -1.59 13.68
CA ALA A 50 -3.22 -0.67 12.95
C ALA A 50 -3.35 -1.10 11.48
N HIS A 51 -4.57 -1.02 10.95
CA HIS A 51 -4.86 -1.18 9.52
C HIS A 51 -5.10 0.21 8.94
N ILE A 52 -4.02 0.89 8.54
CA ILE A 52 -4.09 2.27 8.08
C ILE A 52 -4.73 2.27 6.68
N PRO A 53 -5.90 2.91 6.47
CA PRO A 53 -6.59 2.83 5.18
C PRO A 53 -5.77 3.43 4.03
N THR A 54 -5.81 2.76 2.88
CA THR A 54 -5.19 3.23 1.63
C THR A 54 -6.14 3.02 0.45
N GLY A 55 -5.75 3.58 -0.71
CA GLY A 55 -6.25 3.08 -2.00
C GLY A 55 -5.58 1.75 -2.40
N ARG A 56 -5.97 1.19 -3.55
CA ARG A 56 -5.20 0.08 -4.14
C ARG A 56 -3.80 0.57 -4.51
N ILE A 57 -2.79 -0.22 -4.18
CA ILE A 57 -1.40 0.08 -4.51
C ILE A 57 -0.96 -0.80 -5.68
N ALA A 58 -0.50 -0.16 -6.75
CA ALA A 58 0.19 -0.83 -7.85
C ALA A 58 1.60 -1.23 -7.40
N MET A 59 2.10 -2.38 -7.84
CA MET A 59 3.45 -2.85 -7.51
C MET A 59 4.51 -1.83 -7.96
N GLU A 60 4.27 -1.17 -9.09
CA GLU A 60 5.13 -0.15 -9.68
C GLU A 60 5.28 1.07 -8.76
N ASN A 61 4.21 1.46 -8.04
CA ASN A 61 4.29 2.55 -7.07
C ASN A 61 5.17 2.17 -5.87
N LEU A 62 5.07 0.91 -5.40
CA LEU A 62 5.92 0.40 -4.33
C LEU A 62 7.40 0.38 -4.75
N LEU A 63 7.70 -0.19 -5.92
CA LEU A 63 9.07 -0.27 -6.43
C LEU A 63 9.68 1.11 -6.66
N ARG A 64 8.90 2.05 -7.23
CA ARG A 64 9.34 3.44 -7.40
C ARG A 64 9.71 4.07 -6.06
N MET A 65 8.83 3.96 -5.06
CA MET A 65 9.07 4.51 -3.72
C MET A 65 10.31 3.88 -3.05
N VAL A 66 10.50 2.57 -3.18
CA VAL A 66 11.69 1.90 -2.60
C VAL A 66 12.98 2.35 -3.27
N ILE A 67 12.95 2.64 -4.58
CA ILE A 67 14.12 3.16 -5.29
C ILE A 67 14.37 4.64 -4.93
N THR A 68 13.34 5.49 -4.97
CA THR A 68 13.50 6.95 -4.84
C THR A 68 13.61 7.43 -3.40
N GLU A 69 12.85 6.83 -2.47
CA GLU A 69 12.77 7.28 -1.08
C GLU A 69 13.66 6.45 -0.14
N PHE A 70 13.85 5.16 -0.43
CA PHE A 70 14.68 4.26 0.39
C PHE A 70 16.08 4.04 -0.20
N GLY A 71 16.38 4.62 -1.37
CA GLY A 71 17.70 4.56 -1.99
C GLY A 71 18.11 3.16 -2.45
N VAL A 72 17.17 2.24 -2.66
CA VAL A 72 17.48 0.90 -3.16
C VAL A 72 17.95 0.99 -4.60
N ALA A 73 19.17 0.48 -4.85
CA ALA A 73 19.77 0.48 -6.17
C ALA A 73 18.97 -0.42 -7.15
N PRO A 74 18.40 0.13 -8.22
CA PRO A 74 17.71 -0.67 -9.23
C PRO A 74 18.72 -1.50 -10.03
N ARG A 75 18.35 -2.72 -10.40
CA ARG A 75 19.18 -3.59 -11.25
C ARG A 75 19.27 -3.12 -12.71
N ARG A 76 18.36 -2.25 -13.13
CA ARG A 76 18.22 -1.77 -14.51
C ARG A 76 18.26 -0.25 -14.52
N GLY A 77 18.99 0.32 -15.49
CA GLY A 77 19.04 1.77 -15.68
C GLY A 77 17.74 2.36 -16.25
N ASP A 78 17.00 1.58 -17.04
CA ASP A 78 15.73 1.95 -17.66
C ASP A 78 14.50 1.63 -16.79
N TRP A 79 14.70 1.45 -15.47
CA TRP A 79 13.61 1.12 -14.55
C TRP A 79 12.41 2.09 -14.60
N PRO A 80 12.57 3.42 -14.80
CA PRO A 80 11.41 4.31 -14.83
C PRO A 80 10.44 3.96 -15.96
N ASP A 81 10.99 3.62 -17.14
CA ASP A 81 10.23 3.27 -18.34
C ASP A 81 9.58 1.91 -18.21
N VAL A 82 10.31 0.93 -17.67
CA VAL A 82 9.77 -0.42 -17.40
C VAL A 82 8.57 -0.35 -16.46
N LEU A 83 8.67 0.42 -15.37
CA LEU A 83 7.54 0.60 -14.44
C LEU A 83 6.38 1.35 -15.10
N ALA A 84 6.66 2.41 -15.87
CA ALA A 84 5.61 3.16 -16.56
C ALA A 84 4.86 2.29 -17.60
N GLN A 85 5.57 1.44 -18.32
CA GLN A 85 4.97 0.50 -19.28
C GLN A 85 4.11 -0.54 -18.57
N SER A 86 4.62 -1.15 -17.49
CA SER A 86 3.89 -2.16 -16.71
C SER A 86 2.59 -1.59 -16.13
N GLN A 87 2.64 -0.38 -15.57
CA GLN A 87 1.48 0.28 -14.99
C GLN A 87 0.40 0.60 -16.02
N LYS A 88 0.77 0.99 -17.25
CA LYS A 88 -0.21 1.20 -18.35
C LYS A 88 -0.96 -0.10 -18.70
N LEU A 89 -0.25 -1.22 -18.77
CA LEU A 89 -0.85 -2.53 -19.07
C LEU A 89 -1.84 -2.99 -17.99
N THR A 90 -1.59 -2.63 -16.73
CA THR A 90 -2.44 -3.03 -15.60
C THR A 90 -3.59 -2.05 -15.34
N SER A 91 -3.39 -0.75 -15.61
CA SER A 91 -4.40 0.32 -15.42
C SER A 91 -5.57 0.23 -16.41
N SER A 92 -5.36 -0.37 -17.58
CA SER A 92 -6.38 -0.53 -18.64
C SER A 92 -7.50 -1.55 -18.31
N SER A 93 -7.58 -2.09 -17.09
CA SER A 93 -8.57 -3.15 -16.77
C SER A 93 -9.44 -2.95 -15.53
N ALA A 94 -9.36 -1.82 -14.80
CA ALA A 94 -10.26 -1.58 -13.66
C ALA A 94 -10.20 -0.14 -13.09
N VAL A 95 -10.57 0.89 -13.85
CA VAL A 95 -10.94 2.20 -13.28
C VAL A 95 -12.09 2.76 -14.08
N ASP A 96 -13.32 2.52 -13.61
CA ASP A 96 -14.44 3.47 -13.64
C ASP A 96 -15.69 2.79 -13.08
N ARG A 97 -15.78 2.74 -11.75
CA ARG A 97 -17.04 2.84 -11.01
C ARG A 97 -16.69 3.30 -9.60
N ALA A 98 -16.72 4.60 -9.41
CA ALA A 98 -16.87 5.16 -8.09
C ALA A 98 -18.21 4.65 -7.50
N PRO A 99 -18.25 4.11 -6.28
CA PRO A 99 -19.52 3.93 -5.60
C PRO A 99 -20.10 5.32 -5.33
N SER A 100 -21.35 5.53 -5.76
CA SER A 100 -22.13 6.72 -5.47
C SER A 100 -22.13 6.98 -3.96
N SER A 101 -21.63 8.16 -3.59
CA SER A 101 -21.63 8.71 -2.25
C SER A 101 -23.02 8.67 -1.62
N GLN A 102 -23.13 7.94 -0.50
CA GLN A 102 -23.99 8.26 0.64
C GLN A 102 -23.60 7.37 1.82
N SER A 103 -22.73 7.88 2.69
CA SER A 103 -22.61 7.41 4.08
C SER A 103 -22.13 8.59 4.91
N ALA A 104 -23.01 9.04 5.80
CA ALA A 104 -22.75 10.11 6.74
C ALA A 104 -21.53 9.76 7.61
N LEU A 105 -20.61 10.72 7.77
CA LEU A 105 -19.50 10.60 8.70
C LEU A 105 -20.05 10.66 10.14
N PRO A 106 -19.62 9.78 11.06
CA PRO A 106 -19.95 9.93 12.46
C PRO A 106 -19.20 11.13 13.05
N THR A 107 -19.94 12.04 13.65
CA THR A 107 -19.42 13.10 14.51
C THR A 107 -19.00 12.49 15.85
N PHE A 108 -17.75 12.67 16.23
CA PHE A 108 -17.28 12.37 17.58
C PHE A 108 -17.42 13.63 18.45
N PRO A 109 -17.98 13.52 19.68
CA PRO A 109 -17.99 14.63 20.60
C PRO A 109 -16.57 14.90 21.11
N VAL A 110 -16.15 16.15 21.05
CA VAL A 110 -14.99 16.65 21.78
C VAL A 110 -15.50 17.08 23.15
N SER A 111 -15.12 16.37 24.20
CA SER A 111 -15.37 16.79 25.58
C SER A 111 -14.27 17.79 26.04
N PRO A 112 -14.62 18.72 26.95
CA PRO A 112 -13.84 19.94 27.24
C PRO A 112 -12.50 19.71 27.92
#